data_AF-A0AA36H6L4-F1
#
_entry.id   AF-A0AA36H6L4-F1
#
_cell.length_a   1.000
_cell.length_b   1.000
_cell.length_c   1.000
_cell.angle_alpha   90.00
_cell.angle_beta   90.00
_cell.angle_gamma   90.00
#
_symmetry.space_group_name_H-M   'P 1'
#
loop_
_entity.id
_entity.type
_entity.pdbx_description
1 polymer ?
#
loop_
_entity_poly.entity_id
_entity_poly.type
_entity_poly.pdbx_seq_one_letter_code
_entity_poly.pdbx_strand_id
1 'polypeptide(L)'
;MLLLHLVVLFTRAISLLLPSKKPSGTEKDKYQSVASSGLNLPPVPKLKRRSERLPVIQEKSDYNPCKTAKNICKNKGKCENRNGQFICHCPPTHYGKTCERIADTRFCKDHKCQNGATCISTERNQTFVDPLKLRRFKASHPNEVPLTSKADLMTTIQYQCICPDGFIGEYCHLTEEEQSCEEDYCSSHGQGHYDPEDGCNCECDPKEWIGERCDIRSPCATYSCMNSANCTLKEHSKEKAVEAICVCPQEVELVKVTVSGDHCEKISTDEETSKFIPCSDRYGYQDWFKAVRQKLRGADKANLQEIDRSCVKIDDGICELDNELRVGWCYHGGVCHARVEMFESGKQYLVPFCECNAADSGRFCEVS
;
A
#
# COMPACT_ATOMS: atom_id res chain seq x y z
N MET A 1 -20.85 6.06 69.48
CA MET A 1 -21.47 6.21 68.15
C MET A 1 -20.35 6.22 67.12
N LEU A 2 -20.48 5.33 66.13
CA LEU A 2 -19.60 5.12 64.98
C LEU A 2 -19.11 6.41 64.32
N LEU A 3 -17.84 6.45 63.94
CA LEU A 3 -17.40 7.08 62.70
C LEU A 3 -16.23 6.28 62.12
N LEU A 4 -16.57 5.46 61.11
CA LEU A 4 -15.64 4.80 60.19
C LEU A 4 -14.83 5.88 59.47
N HIS A 5 -13.50 5.87 59.62
CA HIS A 5 -12.63 6.50 58.62
C HIS A 5 -12.31 5.44 57.56
N LEU A 6 -12.94 5.59 56.40
CA LEU A 6 -12.53 4.94 55.15
C LEU A 6 -11.11 5.43 54.81
N VAL A 7 -10.13 4.53 54.91
CA VAL A 7 -8.83 4.71 54.26
C VAL A 7 -9.06 4.44 52.78
N VAL A 8 -9.18 5.50 51.99
CA VAL A 8 -9.15 5.42 50.52
C VAL A 8 -7.73 5.05 50.14
N LEU A 9 -7.49 3.76 49.89
CA LEU A 9 -6.31 3.27 49.19
C LEU A 9 -6.38 3.79 47.75
N PHE A 10 -5.76 4.94 47.50
CA PHE A 10 -5.34 5.30 46.14
C PHE A 10 -4.22 4.33 45.75
N THR A 11 -4.57 3.26 45.05
CA THR A 11 -3.61 2.53 44.23
C THR A 11 -3.06 3.52 43.21
N ARG A 12 -1.81 3.94 43.41
CA ARG A 12 -1.05 4.68 42.39
C ARG A 12 -0.94 3.76 41.18
N ALA A 13 -1.68 4.05 40.10
CA ALA A 13 -1.28 3.62 38.77
C ALA A 13 0.06 4.33 38.49
N ILE A 14 1.17 3.60 38.60
CA ILE A 14 2.48 4.13 38.27
C ILE A 14 2.52 4.19 36.74
N SER A 15 2.71 5.39 36.20
CA SER A 15 3.01 5.58 34.78
C SER A 15 4.42 5.02 34.53
N LEU A 16 4.53 3.72 34.25
CA LEU A 16 5.81 3.03 34.10
C LEU A 16 6.47 3.20 32.73
N LEU A 17 5.86 3.93 31.78
CA LEU A 17 6.42 4.11 30.44
C LEU A 17 6.10 5.51 29.92
N LEU A 18 7.15 6.31 29.68
CA LEU A 18 7.12 7.63 29.05
C LEU A 18 8.11 7.64 27.87
N PRO A 19 7.86 8.49 26.86
CA PRO A 19 7.35 8.08 25.55
C PRO A 19 8.49 7.66 24.61
N SER A 20 8.22 6.68 23.74
CA SER A 20 8.89 6.67 22.43
C SER A 20 8.67 8.06 21.81
N LYS A 21 9.75 8.72 21.36
CA LYS A 21 9.73 10.11 20.84
C LYS A 21 8.40 10.46 20.16
N LYS A 22 7.74 11.52 20.65
CA LYS A 22 6.48 12.03 20.09
C LYS A 22 6.65 12.21 18.57
N PRO A 23 5.77 11.65 17.73
CA PRO A 23 5.87 11.81 16.29
C PRO A 23 5.84 13.29 15.91
N SER A 24 6.64 13.68 14.92
CA SER A 24 6.71 15.06 14.45
C SER A 24 5.48 15.40 13.58
N GLY A 25 4.33 15.64 14.21
CA GLY A 25 3.14 16.16 13.57
C GLY A 25 2.61 17.37 14.34
N THR A 26 2.40 18.49 13.66
CA THR A 26 1.70 19.63 14.27
C THR A 26 0.19 19.38 14.19
N GLU A 27 -0.61 20.04 15.04
CA GLU A 27 -2.08 19.93 15.00
C GLU A 27 -2.68 20.32 13.63
N LYS A 28 -1.91 21.05 12.81
CA LYS A 28 -2.23 21.38 11.42
C LYS A 28 -2.18 20.17 10.47
N ASP A 29 -1.35 19.17 10.74
CA ASP A 29 -1.20 17.97 9.90
C ASP A 29 -2.30 16.93 10.16
N LYS A 30 -3.05 17.10 11.26
CA LYS A 30 -4.15 16.23 11.67
C LYS A 30 -5.43 16.44 10.84
N TYR A 31 -5.64 17.65 10.33
CA TYR A 31 -6.85 18.03 9.62
C TYR A 31 -6.54 18.40 8.17
N GLN A 32 -7.39 17.94 7.25
CA GLN A 32 -7.33 18.31 5.85
C GLN A 32 -8.70 18.77 5.36
N SER A 33 -8.76 19.88 4.64
CA SER A 33 -10.00 20.31 4.00
C SER A 33 -10.31 19.42 2.80
N VAL A 34 -11.58 19.00 2.68
CA VAL A 34 -12.12 18.29 1.52
C VAL A 34 -12.92 19.19 0.59
N ALA A 35 -12.99 20.49 0.89
CA ALA A 35 -13.43 21.46 -0.10
C ALA A 35 -12.31 21.57 -1.15
N SER A 36 -12.63 21.21 -2.39
CA SER A 36 -11.79 21.56 -3.55
C SER A 36 -11.27 22.98 -3.35
N SER A 37 -9.94 23.13 -3.42
CA SER A 37 -9.18 24.37 -3.26
C SER A 37 -10.08 25.57 -3.59
N GLY A 38 -10.36 26.47 -2.63
CA GLY A 38 -11.42 27.50 -2.64
C GLY A 38 -11.49 28.49 -3.81
N LEU A 39 -10.89 28.18 -4.95
CA LEU A 39 -11.33 28.58 -6.27
C LEU A 39 -12.74 28.01 -6.49
N ASN A 40 -13.71 28.86 -6.82
CA ASN A 40 -15.01 28.45 -7.38
C ASN A 40 -14.82 27.79 -8.76
N LEU A 41 -14.08 26.69 -8.80
CA LEU A 41 -13.95 25.88 -10.00
C LEU A 41 -15.31 25.19 -10.20
N PRO A 42 -15.88 25.25 -11.41
CA PRO A 42 -17.05 24.43 -11.71
C PRO A 42 -16.72 22.97 -11.41
N PRO A 43 -17.69 22.18 -10.92
CA PRO A 43 -17.48 20.75 -10.72
C PRO A 43 -16.88 20.18 -11.99
N VAL A 44 -15.76 19.46 -11.85
CA VAL A 44 -15.10 18.86 -13.01
C VAL A 44 -16.13 17.93 -13.64
N PRO A 45 -16.52 18.16 -14.90
CA PRO A 45 -17.55 17.34 -15.51
C PRO A 45 -17.08 15.89 -15.46
N LYS A 46 -17.94 14.99 -14.98
CA LYS A 46 -17.75 13.56 -15.20
C LYS A 46 -17.37 13.37 -16.67
N LEU A 47 -16.32 12.58 -16.94
CA LEU A 47 -15.90 12.28 -18.31
C LEU A 47 -17.16 11.95 -19.11
N LYS A 48 -17.54 12.87 -20.01
CA LYS A 48 -18.85 12.86 -20.65
C LYS A 48 -19.11 11.47 -21.22
N ARG A 49 -20.34 10.97 -21.08
CA ARG A 49 -20.77 9.72 -21.70
C ARG A 49 -20.28 9.71 -23.14
N ARG A 50 -19.95 8.55 -23.71
CA ARG A 50 -19.55 8.46 -25.12
C ARG A 50 -20.57 9.12 -26.07
N SER A 51 -21.83 9.22 -25.66
CA SER A 51 -22.94 9.92 -26.34
C SER A 51 -22.92 11.46 -26.22
N GLU A 52 -22.19 12.03 -25.27
CA GLU A 52 -22.17 13.46 -24.93
C GLU A 52 -20.84 14.16 -25.24
N ARG A 53 -19.79 13.38 -25.59
CA ARG A 53 -18.61 13.96 -26.27
C ARG A 53 -19.13 14.72 -27.49
N LEU A 54 -18.71 15.99 -27.63
CA LEU A 54 -18.96 16.75 -28.86
C LEU A 54 -18.63 15.79 -30.00
N PRO A 55 -19.60 15.46 -30.88
CA PRO A 55 -19.23 14.71 -32.06
C PRO A 55 -18.11 15.53 -32.69
N VAL A 56 -16.94 14.92 -32.86
CA VAL A 56 -16.14 15.28 -34.03
C VAL A 56 -17.17 15.32 -35.12
N ILE A 57 -17.34 16.46 -35.79
CA ILE A 57 -18.26 16.58 -36.92
C ILE A 57 -17.75 15.58 -37.96
N GLN A 58 -18.10 14.32 -37.79
CA GLN A 58 -18.01 13.30 -38.78
C GLN A 58 -19.24 13.60 -39.59
N GLU A 59 -19.08 14.46 -40.59
CA GLU A 59 -20.06 14.56 -41.66
C GLU A 59 -20.47 13.14 -42.00
N LYS A 60 -21.76 12.86 -41.82
CA LYS A 60 -22.29 11.52 -42.02
C LYS A 60 -22.08 11.20 -43.50
N SER A 61 -20.98 10.51 -43.79
CA SER A 61 -20.57 10.25 -45.15
C SER A 61 -21.32 9.01 -45.63
N ASP A 62 -22.14 9.19 -46.66
CA ASP A 62 -22.79 8.07 -47.36
C ASP A 62 -21.78 7.23 -48.17
N TYR A 63 -20.51 7.66 -48.20
CA TYR A 63 -19.43 6.90 -48.80
C TYR A 63 -19.20 5.59 -48.03
N ASN A 64 -19.15 4.47 -48.76
CA ASN A 64 -18.83 3.17 -48.20
C ASN A 64 -17.54 2.62 -48.84
N PRO A 65 -16.37 2.79 -48.20
CA PRO A 65 -15.10 2.31 -48.75
C PRO A 65 -15.08 0.80 -48.98
N CYS A 66 -15.80 0.01 -48.17
CA CYS A 66 -15.88 -1.45 -48.34
C CYS A 66 -16.62 -1.89 -49.60
N LYS A 67 -17.52 -1.05 -50.13
CA LYS A 67 -18.21 -1.31 -51.41
C LYS A 67 -17.43 -0.74 -52.59
N THR A 68 -16.80 0.42 -52.42
CA THR A 68 -16.15 1.15 -53.51
C THR A 68 -14.78 0.59 -53.85
N ALA A 69 -13.96 0.24 -52.86
CA ALA A 69 -12.62 -0.27 -53.07
C ALA A 69 -12.58 -1.78 -52.77
N LYS A 70 -12.66 -2.58 -53.84
CA LYS A 70 -12.58 -4.04 -53.75
C LYS A 70 -11.24 -4.47 -53.14
N ASN A 71 -11.28 -5.44 -52.23
CA ASN A 71 -10.11 -6.02 -51.55
C ASN A 71 -9.26 -5.03 -50.73
N ILE A 72 -9.87 -3.99 -50.14
CA ILE A 72 -9.20 -3.12 -49.15
C ILE A 72 -8.56 -3.95 -48.02
N CYS A 73 -9.29 -4.94 -47.49
CA CYS A 73 -8.77 -5.85 -46.48
C CYS A 73 -8.17 -7.07 -47.18
N LYS A 74 -6.85 -7.22 -47.07
CA LYS A 74 -6.08 -8.33 -47.64
C LYS A 74 -6.20 -9.58 -46.77
N ASN A 75 -5.66 -10.70 -47.25
CA ASN A 75 -5.48 -11.94 -46.48
C ASN A 75 -6.73 -12.43 -45.73
N LYS A 76 -7.89 -12.41 -46.41
CA LYS A 76 -9.20 -12.80 -45.87
C LYS A 76 -9.71 -11.92 -44.72
N GLY A 77 -9.20 -10.69 -44.58
CA GLY A 77 -9.75 -9.70 -43.66
C GLY A 77 -11.16 -9.28 -44.07
N LYS A 78 -12.03 -9.04 -43.08
CA LYS A 78 -13.40 -8.59 -43.29
C LYS A 78 -13.48 -7.07 -43.16
N CYS A 79 -13.99 -6.40 -44.19
CA CYS A 79 -14.15 -4.94 -44.18
C CYS A 79 -15.44 -4.52 -43.47
N GLU A 80 -15.34 -3.53 -42.59
CA GLU A 80 -16.45 -2.82 -41.98
C GLU A 80 -16.37 -1.33 -42.34
N ASN A 81 -17.51 -0.75 -42.75
CA ASN A 81 -17.61 0.69 -42.96
C ASN A 81 -18.07 1.36 -41.67
N ARG A 82 -17.26 2.29 -41.16
CA ARG A 82 -17.56 3.12 -40.00
C ARG A 82 -17.54 4.58 -40.43
N ASN A 83 -18.72 5.14 -40.73
CA ASN A 83 -18.92 6.55 -41.09
C ASN A 83 -18.00 7.06 -42.23
N GLY A 84 -17.86 6.30 -43.32
CA GLY A 84 -17.01 6.70 -44.46
C GLY A 84 -15.55 6.25 -44.35
N GLN A 85 -15.15 5.68 -43.22
CA GLN A 85 -13.86 5.05 -43.02
C GLN A 85 -13.99 3.52 -43.08
N PHE A 86 -12.89 2.84 -43.41
CA PHE A 86 -12.84 1.38 -43.39
C PHE A 86 -12.09 0.88 -42.15
N ILE A 87 -12.59 -0.19 -41.55
CA ILE A 87 -11.90 -1.00 -40.53
C ILE A 87 -11.76 -2.41 -41.09
N CYS A 88 -10.56 -2.97 -41.03
CA CYS A 88 -10.29 -4.34 -41.43
C CYS A 88 -10.18 -5.24 -40.21
N HIS A 89 -11.12 -6.18 -40.07
CA HIS A 89 -11.06 -7.24 -39.08
C HIS A 89 -10.16 -8.34 -39.59
N CYS A 90 -8.94 -8.40 -39.06
CA CYS A 90 -7.93 -9.37 -39.49
C CYS A 90 -8.11 -10.72 -38.81
N PRO A 91 -7.81 -11.83 -39.52
CA PRO A 91 -7.67 -13.14 -38.88
C PRO A 91 -6.54 -13.11 -37.82
N PRO A 92 -6.56 -14.00 -36.81
CA PRO A 92 -5.54 -14.04 -35.74
C PRO A 92 -4.08 -14.18 -36.20
N THR A 93 -3.85 -14.57 -37.46
CA THR A 93 -2.52 -14.76 -38.05
C THR A 93 -2.04 -13.56 -38.87
N HIS A 94 -2.80 -12.45 -38.92
CA HIS A 94 -2.48 -11.28 -39.73
C HIS A 94 -2.77 -9.98 -38.98
N TYR A 95 -2.05 -8.92 -39.32
CA TYR A 95 -2.20 -7.61 -38.69
C TYR A 95 -1.85 -6.47 -39.67
N GLY A 96 -2.01 -5.23 -39.23
CA GLY A 96 -1.87 -4.02 -40.05
C GLY A 96 -3.21 -3.46 -40.52
N LYS A 97 -3.21 -2.22 -41.00
CA LYS A 97 -4.45 -1.47 -41.31
C LYS A 97 -5.33 -2.15 -42.36
N THR A 98 -4.72 -2.95 -43.23
CA THR A 98 -5.37 -3.72 -44.30
C THR A 98 -5.13 -5.22 -44.16
N CYS A 99 -4.72 -5.72 -43.00
CA CYS A 99 -4.33 -7.12 -42.77
C CYS A 99 -3.18 -7.59 -43.67
N GLU A 100 -2.30 -6.69 -44.07
CA GLU A 100 -1.24 -6.93 -45.04
C GLU A 100 -0.02 -7.68 -44.48
N ARG A 101 0.10 -7.77 -43.14
CA ARG A 101 1.27 -8.36 -42.45
C ARG A 101 0.88 -9.70 -41.82
N ILE A 102 1.83 -10.64 -41.76
CA ILE A 102 1.66 -11.97 -41.14
C ILE A 102 2.20 -11.91 -39.71
N ALA A 103 1.41 -12.37 -38.74
CA ALA A 103 1.81 -12.48 -37.34
C ALA A 103 2.68 -13.72 -37.13
N ASP A 104 3.90 -13.53 -36.62
CA ASP A 104 4.71 -14.63 -36.10
C ASP A 104 4.23 -15.01 -34.70
N THR A 105 3.79 -16.25 -34.50
CA THR A 105 3.12 -16.68 -33.26
C THR A 105 3.97 -17.60 -32.37
N ARG A 106 5.28 -17.74 -32.64
CA ARG A 106 6.21 -18.59 -31.88
C ARG A 106 6.12 -18.44 -30.35
N PHE A 107 6.03 -17.21 -29.85
CA PHE A 107 5.96 -16.90 -28.41
C PHE A 107 4.55 -16.50 -27.94
N CYS A 108 3.52 -16.78 -28.74
CA CYS A 108 2.14 -16.38 -28.47
C CYS A 108 1.27 -17.47 -27.81
N LYS A 109 1.82 -18.65 -27.50
CA LYS A 109 1.04 -19.80 -27.02
C LYS A 109 0.25 -19.52 -25.73
N ASP A 110 0.78 -18.69 -24.84
CA ASP A 110 0.19 -18.34 -23.54
C ASP A 110 0.10 -16.80 -23.33
N HIS A 111 -0.09 -16.06 -24.41
CA HIS A 111 -0.09 -14.60 -24.36
C HIS A 111 -1.21 -14.05 -23.47
N LYS A 112 -0.97 -12.86 -22.90
CA LYS A 112 -1.93 -12.13 -22.06
C LYS A 112 -2.72 -11.05 -22.80
N CYS A 113 -2.59 -10.93 -24.12
CA CYS A 113 -3.35 -9.98 -24.92
C CYS A 113 -4.86 -10.15 -24.71
N GLN A 114 -5.57 -9.03 -24.50
CA GLN A 114 -7.00 -8.98 -24.21
C GLN A 114 -7.78 -8.28 -25.32
N ASN A 115 -9.10 -8.21 -25.18
CA ASN A 115 -10.00 -7.42 -26.03
C ASN A 115 -9.89 -7.69 -27.54
N GLY A 116 -9.52 -8.92 -27.92
CA GLY A 116 -9.38 -9.31 -29.32
C GLY A 116 -8.08 -8.84 -29.99
N ALA A 117 -7.08 -8.41 -29.21
CA ALA A 117 -5.78 -8.04 -29.72
C ALA A 117 -5.04 -9.19 -30.42
N THR A 118 -4.25 -8.84 -31.44
CA THR A 118 -3.43 -9.81 -32.18
C THR A 118 -2.05 -9.91 -31.53
N CYS A 119 -1.66 -11.10 -31.09
CA CYS A 119 -0.33 -11.34 -30.55
C CYS A 119 0.70 -11.52 -31.68
N ILE A 120 1.86 -10.86 -31.53
CA ILE A 120 3.02 -11.05 -32.40
C ILE A 120 4.27 -11.33 -31.57
N SER A 121 5.06 -12.31 -31.99
CA SER A 121 6.35 -12.63 -31.37
C SER A 121 7.35 -11.51 -31.62
N THR A 122 8.19 -11.21 -30.62
CA THR A 122 9.25 -10.22 -30.72
C THR A 122 10.61 -10.89 -30.68
N GLU A 123 11.61 -10.28 -31.30
CA GLU A 123 12.98 -10.81 -31.27
C GLU A 123 13.64 -10.63 -29.90
N ARG A 124 13.26 -9.58 -29.17
CA ARG A 124 13.80 -9.24 -27.85
C ARG A 124 12.75 -9.45 -26.77
N ASN A 125 13.24 -9.82 -25.59
CA ASN A 125 12.44 -9.84 -24.37
C ASN A 125 12.18 -8.40 -23.91
N GLN A 126 10.98 -8.17 -23.39
CA GLN A 126 10.56 -6.91 -22.81
C GLN A 126 10.19 -7.16 -21.36
N THR A 127 10.74 -6.37 -20.45
CA THR A 127 10.50 -6.50 -19.01
C THR A 127 9.90 -5.21 -18.49
N PHE A 128 8.78 -5.30 -17.79
CA PHE A 128 8.10 -4.15 -17.18
C PHE A 128 7.66 -4.46 -15.76
N VAL A 129 7.47 -3.42 -14.96
CA VAL A 129 6.96 -3.54 -13.59
C VAL A 129 5.46 -3.74 -13.64
N ASP A 130 4.95 -4.76 -12.94
CA ASP A 130 3.53 -4.99 -12.69
C ASP A 130 3.05 -4.03 -11.59
N PRO A 131 2.24 -3.01 -11.92
CA PRO A 131 1.83 -1.99 -10.96
C PRO A 131 1.00 -2.56 -9.80
N LEU A 132 0.23 -3.63 -10.04
CA LEU A 132 -0.61 -4.27 -9.03
C LEU A 132 0.22 -5.09 -8.05
N LYS A 133 1.21 -5.85 -8.55
CA LYS A 133 2.17 -6.52 -7.68
C LYS A 133 2.98 -5.51 -6.87
N LEU A 134 3.38 -4.39 -7.48
CA LEU A 134 4.11 -3.33 -6.80
C LEU A 134 3.27 -2.69 -5.67
N ARG A 135 1.99 -2.37 -5.94
CA ARG A 135 1.06 -1.85 -4.91
C ARG A 135 0.89 -2.84 -3.76
N ARG A 136 0.67 -4.12 -4.03
CA ARG A 136 0.55 -5.17 -2.99
C ARG A 136 1.84 -5.34 -2.19
N PHE A 137 2.99 -5.28 -2.85
CA PHE A 137 4.29 -5.34 -2.18
C PHE A 137 4.47 -4.16 -1.23
N LYS A 138 4.18 -2.93 -1.68
CA LYS A 138 4.23 -1.74 -0.80
C LYS A 138 3.25 -1.83 0.37
N ALA A 139 2.06 -2.40 0.17
CA ALA A 139 1.09 -2.58 1.24
C ALA A 139 1.56 -3.58 2.32
N SER A 140 2.31 -4.61 1.92
CA SER A 140 2.86 -5.61 2.84
C SER A 140 4.21 -5.21 3.45
N HIS A 141 4.99 -4.38 2.75
CA HIS A 141 6.34 -3.96 3.15
C HIS A 141 6.49 -2.42 3.06
N PRO A 142 5.77 -1.66 3.90
CA PRO A 142 5.67 -0.19 3.78
C PRO A 142 7.00 0.55 3.97
N ASN A 143 7.98 -0.07 4.64
CA ASN A 143 9.30 0.52 4.91
C ASN A 143 10.39 0.00 3.98
N GLU A 144 10.08 -0.91 3.06
CA GLU A 144 11.05 -1.45 2.11
C GLU A 144 10.92 -0.74 0.75
N VAL A 145 12.06 -0.29 0.24
CA VAL A 145 12.13 0.12 -1.16
C VAL A 145 12.15 -1.17 -2.00
N PRO A 146 11.16 -1.40 -2.89
CA PRO A 146 11.16 -2.59 -3.71
C PRO A 146 12.39 -2.60 -4.62
N LEU A 147 13.40 -3.37 -4.21
CA LEU A 147 14.47 -3.78 -5.10
C LEU A 147 13.82 -4.71 -6.11
N THR A 148 13.63 -4.22 -7.33
CA THR A 148 12.98 -4.92 -8.44
C THR A 148 13.65 -6.27 -8.78
N SER A 149 14.89 -6.49 -8.32
CA SER A 149 15.62 -7.75 -8.42
C SER A 149 15.26 -8.79 -7.35
N LYS A 150 14.71 -8.39 -6.20
CA LYS A 150 14.39 -9.26 -5.06
C LYS A 150 12.88 -9.53 -4.94
N ALA A 151 12.06 -8.54 -5.27
CA ALA A 151 10.60 -8.69 -5.30
C ALA A 151 10.18 -9.04 -6.74
N ASP A 152 9.47 -10.16 -6.95
CA ASP A 152 8.95 -10.65 -8.25
C ASP A 152 7.86 -9.72 -8.83
N LEU A 153 8.22 -8.46 -9.03
CA LEU A 153 7.38 -7.36 -9.46
C LEU A 153 7.48 -7.12 -10.96
N MET A 154 8.43 -7.77 -11.63
CA MET A 154 8.68 -7.60 -13.04
C MET A 154 8.06 -8.74 -13.84
N THR A 155 7.40 -8.41 -14.94
CA THR A 155 6.93 -9.40 -15.92
C THR A 155 7.80 -9.29 -17.16
N THR A 156 8.32 -10.43 -17.64
CA THR A 156 9.11 -10.50 -18.88
C THR A 156 8.33 -11.27 -19.94
N ILE A 157 8.15 -10.65 -21.11
CA ILE A 157 7.46 -11.23 -22.27
C ILE A 157 8.33 -11.17 -23.52
N GLN A 158 8.08 -12.08 -24.47
CA GLN A 158 8.76 -12.12 -25.78
C GLN A 158 7.74 -12.02 -26.94
N TYR A 159 6.67 -11.29 -26.67
CA TYR A 159 5.63 -10.97 -27.64
C TYR A 159 5.12 -9.56 -27.37
N GLN A 160 4.38 -9.01 -28.33
CA GLN A 160 3.66 -7.75 -28.19
C GLN A 160 2.20 -7.95 -28.62
N CYS A 161 1.29 -7.22 -28.00
CA CYS A 161 -0.11 -7.17 -28.39
C CYS A 161 -0.36 -5.99 -29.33
N ILE A 162 -0.91 -6.27 -30.51
CA ILE A 162 -1.40 -5.24 -31.43
C ILE A 162 -2.86 -4.95 -31.07
N CYS A 163 -3.09 -3.77 -30.50
CA CYS A 163 -4.40 -3.41 -29.96
C CYS A 163 -5.40 -3.04 -31.06
N PRO A 164 -6.66 -3.46 -30.92
CA PRO A 164 -7.76 -2.91 -31.72
C PRO A 164 -8.04 -1.45 -31.35
N ASP A 165 -8.73 -0.72 -32.23
CA ASP A 165 -9.08 0.69 -32.01
C ASP A 165 -9.81 0.89 -30.67
N GLY A 166 -9.30 1.83 -29.86
CA GLY A 166 -9.85 2.20 -28.55
C GLY A 166 -9.33 1.39 -27.37
N PHE A 167 -8.42 0.43 -27.59
CA PHE A 167 -7.72 -0.30 -26.53
C PHE A 167 -6.22 0.00 -26.54
N ILE A 168 -5.63 0.00 -25.34
CA ILE A 168 -4.27 0.43 -25.07
C ILE A 168 -3.63 -0.37 -23.92
N GLY A 169 -2.36 -0.09 -23.67
CA GLY A 169 -1.51 -0.79 -22.70
C GLY A 169 -0.85 -2.04 -23.30
N GLU A 170 0.13 -2.60 -22.58
CA GLU A 170 0.97 -3.72 -23.04
C GLU A 170 0.17 -4.97 -23.44
N TYR A 171 -1.00 -5.15 -22.82
CA TYR A 171 -1.91 -6.26 -23.08
C TYR A 171 -3.22 -5.85 -23.74
N CYS A 172 -3.35 -4.60 -24.19
CA CYS A 172 -4.60 -4.06 -24.75
C CYS A 172 -5.79 -4.23 -23.81
N HIS A 173 -5.54 -4.13 -22.50
CA HIS A 173 -6.50 -4.43 -21.44
C HIS A 173 -7.21 -3.18 -20.93
N LEU A 174 -6.70 -1.99 -21.27
CA LEU A 174 -7.28 -0.71 -20.92
C LEU A 174 -7.93 -0.09 -22.15
N THR A 175 -9.02 0.62 -21.94
CA THR A 175 -9.58 1.57 -22.90
C THR A 175 -8.90 2.93 -22.76
N GLU A 176 -8.98 3.77 -23.79
CA GLU A 176 -8.54 5.17 -23.70
C GLU A 176 -9.30 5.93 -22.59
N GLU A 177 -10.57 5.58 -22.35
CA GLU A 177 -11.36 6.16 -21.27
C GLU A 177 -10.86 5.76 -19.89
N GLU A 178 -10.53 4.48 -19.70
CA GLU A 178 -9.97 3.99 -18.43
C GLU A 178 -8.63 4.63 -18.12
N GLN A 179 -7.72 4.76 -19.11
CA GLN A 179 -6.46 5.47 -18.92
C GLN A 179 -6.69 6.93 -18.53
N SER A 180 -7.58 7.65 -19.22
CA SER A 180 -7.90 9.03 -18.86
C SER A 180 -8.54 9.12 -17.48
N CYS A 181 -9.33 8.12 -17.05
CA CYS A 181 -9.79 8.05 -15.67
C CYS A 181 -8.63 7.92 -14.68
N GLU A 182 -7.66 7.03 -14.91
CA GLU A 182 -6.54 6.86 -13.96
C GLU A 182 -5.61 8.07 -13.93
N GLU A 183 -5.17 8.53 -15.09
CA GLU A 183 -4.13 9.55 -15.23
C GLU A 183 -4.66 10.95 -14.96
N ASP A 184 -5.76 11.33 -15.61
CA ASP A 184 -6.32 12.69 -15.54
C ASP A 184 -7.33 12.82 -14.39
N TYR A 185 -8.32 11.94 -14.34
CA TYR A 185 -9.42 12.09 -13.37
C TYR A 185 -8.99 11.73 -11.96
N CYS A 186 -8.33 10.59 -11.76
CA CYS A 186 -7.85 10.09 -10.47
C CYS A 186 -6.43 10.57 -10.13
N SER A 187 -5.95 11.59 -10.83
CA SER A 187 -4.69 12.29 -10.58
C SER A 187 -3.45 11.38 -10.56
N SER A 188 -3.50 10.22 -11.22
CA SER A 188 -2.46 9.17 -11.14
C SER A 188 -2.20 8.64 -9.72
N HIS A 189 -3.04 9.00 -8.75
CA HIS A 189 -2.89 8.64 -7.32
C HIS A 189 -3.92 7.60 -6.86
N GLY A 190 -4.93 7.32 -7.68
CA GLY A 190 -5.92 6.27 -7.46
C GLY A 190 -5.96 5.26 -8.59
N GLN A 191 -6.71 4.18 -8.39
CA GLN A 191 -7.13 3.29 -9.45
C GLN A 191 -8.44 3.84 -10.05
N GLY A 192 -8.45 4.04 -11.36
CA GLY A 192 -9.60 4.63 -12.05
C GLY A 192 -10.44 3.56 -12.73
N HIS A 193 -11.76 3.68 -12.58
CA HIS A 193 -12.74 2.80 -13.22
C HIS A 193 -13.72 3.64 -14.03
N TYR A 194 -13.79 3.38 -15.34
CA TYR A 194 -14.73 4.06 -16.22
C TYR A 194 -16.03 3.28 -16.35
N ASP A 195 -17.16 3.91 -16.02
CA ASP A 195 -18.49 3.44 -16.34
C ASP A 195 -19.12 4.34 -17.44
N PRO A 196 -19.71 3.77 -18.50
CA PRO A 196 -20.33 4.56 -19.58
C PRO A 196 -21.52 5.44 -19.17
N GLU A 197 -22.24 5.09 -18.10
CA GLU A 197 -23.40 5.83 -17.58
C GLU A 197 -22.99 6.81 -16.47
N ASP A 198 -22.12 6.35 -15.57
CA ASP A 198 -21.76 7.05 -14.34
C ASP A 198 -20.41 7.81 -14.39
N GLY A 199 -19.63 7.63 -15.44
CA GLY A 199 -18.32 8.27 -15.65
C GLY A 199 -17.19 7.60 -14.88
N CYS A 200 -16.15 8.36 -14.53
CA CYS A 200 -15.02 7.82 -13.77
C CYS A 200 -15.33 7.73 -12.27
N ASN A 201 -14.93 6.61 -11.67
CA ASN A 201 -14.84 6.43 -10.23
C ASN A 201 -13.39 6.14 -9.83
N CYS A 202 -12.94 6.69 -8.71
CA CYS A 202 -11.58 6.51 -8.22
C CYS A 202 -11.55 5.70 -6.93
N GLU A 203 -10.68 4.70 -6.87
CA GLU A 203 -10.30 4.02 -5.64
C GLU A 203 -8.95 4.59 -5.17
N CYS A 204 -8.98 5.43 -4.14
CA CYS A 204 -7.78 6.03 -3.55
C CYS A 204 -7.21 5.16 -2.43
N ASP A 205 -5.90 5.25 -2.17
CA ASP A 205 -5.31 4.74 -0.93
C ASP A 205 -5.49 5.78 0.18
N PRO A 206 -6.39 5.57 1.15
CA PRO A 206 -6.73 6.57 2.17
C PRO A 206 -5.56 6.90 3.11
N LYS A 207 -4.46 6.13 3.08
CA LYS A 207 -3.25 6.49 3.82
C LYS A 207 -2.47 7.60 3.13
N GLU A 208 -2.57 7.75 1.82
CA GLU A 208 -1.77 8.70 1.04
C GLU A 208 -2.63 9.78 0.37
N TRP A 209 -3.74 9.40 -0.26
CA TRP A 209 -4.60 10.26 -1.07
C TRP A 209 -6.08 9.99 -0.84
N ILE A 210 -6.87 11.05 -0.90
CA ILE A 210 -8.31 11.04 -0.66
C ILE A 210 -9.01 12.03 -1.59
N GLY A 211 -10.34 12.12 -1.43
CA GLY A 211 -11.20 12.92 -2.30
C GLY A 211 -11.70 12.09 -3.47
N GLU A 212 -12.69 12.62 -4.18
CA GLU A 212 -13.32 11.95 -5.32
C GLU A 212 -12.32 11.62 -6.46
N ARG A 213 -11.23 12.39 -6.54
CA ARG A 213 -10.23 12.35 -7.61
C ARG A 213 -8.84 11.96 -7.14
N CYS A 214 -8.70 11.51 -5.89
CA CYS A 214 -7.42 11.22 -5.25
C CYS A 214 -6.41 12.38 -5.35
N ASP A 215 -6.90 13.62 -5.38
CA ASP A 215 -6.13 14.86 -5.55
C ASP A 215 -5.79 15.54 -4.21
N ILE A 216 -6.40 15.06 -3.12
CA ILE A 216 -6.20 15.60 -1.78
C ILE A 216 -5.26 14.67 -1.02
N ARG A 217 -4.12 15.19 -0.55
CA ARG A 217 -3.21 14.39 0.28
C ARG A 217 -3.88 14.06 1.61
N SER A 218 -3.89 12.77 1.97
CA SER A 218 -4.47 12.31 3.22
C SER A 218 -3.70 12.87 4.41
N PRO A 219 -4.37 13.29 5.51
CA PRO A 219 -3.67 13.64 6.73
C PRO A 219 -2.96 12.42 7.35
N CYS A 220 -3.41 11.18 7.08
CA CYS A 220 -2.69 9.97 7.51
C CYS A 220 -1.32 9.79 6.79
N ALA A 221 -1.04 10.52 5.70
CA ALA A 221 0.23 10.45 5.00
C ALA A 221 1.39 11.08 5.80
N THR A 222 1.05 11.96 6.75
CA THR A 222 2.01 12.64 7.63
C THR A 222 1.71 12.41 9.10
N TYR A 223 0.46 12.13 9.46
CA TYR A 223 0.04 11.85 10.83
C TYR A 223 0.41 10.43 11.25
N SER A 224 1.51 10.30 12.00
CA SER A 224 2.09 9.01 12.38
C SER A 224 1.51 8.46 13.68
N CYS A 225 1.08 7.19 13.68
CA CYS A 225 0.60 6.48 14.86
C CYS A 225 1.68 5.54 15.42
N MET A 226 1.74 5.39 16.75
CA MET A 226 2.70 4.52 17.44
C MET A 226 2.07 3.18 17.84
N ASN A 227 2.89 2.25 18.33
CA ASN A 227 2.43 1.01 18.94
C ASN A 227 1.53 0.16 18.01
N SER A 228 1.90 0.09 16.72
CA SER A 228 1.15 -0.63 15.68
C SER A 228 -0.32 -0.18 15.53
N ALA A 229 -0.65 1.04 15.99
CA ALA A 229 -1.96 1.63 15.81
C ALA A 229 -2.20 1.95 14.32
N ASN A 230 -3.45 1.77 13.88
CA ASN A 230 -3.85 2.11 12.52
C ASN A 230 -4.34 3.55 12.45
N CYS A 231 -3.85 4.33 11.49
CA CYS A 231 -4.42 5.65 11.18
C CYS A 231 -5.71 5.47 10.39
N THR A 232 -6.78 6.10 10.84
CA THR A 232 -8.06 6.13 10.15
C THR A 232 -8.52 7.57 9.96
N LEU A 233 -9.45 7.79 9.03
CA LEU A 233 -9.98 9.11 8.74
C LEU A 233 -11.39 9.25 9.30
N LYS A 234 -11.64 10.37 9.96
CA LYS A 234 -12.98 10.76 10.42
C LYS A 234 -13.46 11.98 9.63
N GLU A 235 -14.62 11.84 9.01
CA GLU A 235 -15.25 12.93 8.26
C GLU A 235 -15.95 13.93 9.18
N HIS A 236 -15.78 15.21 8.86
CA HIS A 236 -16.44 16.35 9.50
C HIS A 236 -17.21 17.13 8.45
N SER A 237 -18.44 16.69 8.16
CA SER A 237 -19.23 17.19 7.02
C SER A 237 -19.61 18.67 7.14
N LYS A 238 -19.77 19.21 8.35
CA LYS A 238 -20.12 20.63 8.56
C LYS A 238 -18.94 21.54 8.21
N GLU A 239 -17.76 21.12 8.59
CA GLU A 239 -16.49 21.82 8.38
C GLU A 239 -15.88 21.53 7.01
N LYS A 240 -16.45 20.56 6.26
CA LYS A 240 -15.87 20.02 5.01
C LYS A 240 -14.40 19.69 5.20
N ALA A 241 -14.12 18.91 6.23
CA ALA A 241 -12.78 18.48 6.58
C ALA A 241 -12.76 16.99 6.92
N VAL A 242 -11.57 16.40 6.87
CA VAL A 242 -11.26 15.08 7.41
C VAL A 242 -10.19 15.21 8.47
N GLU A 243 -10.26 14.33 9.47
CA GLU A 243 -9.33 14.26 10.58
C GLU A 243 -8.64 12.90 10.61
N ALA A 244 -7.32 12.88 10.74
CA ALA A 244 -6.56 11.66 11.04
C ALA A 244 -6.72 11.27 12.52
N ILE A 245 -7.02 10.00 12.76
CA ILE A 245 -7.22 9.42 14.10
C ILE A 245 -6.45 8.12 14.21
N CYS A 246 -5.58 8.02 15.22
CA CYS A 246 -4.94 6.77 15.58
C CYS A 246 -5.90 5.89 16.38
N VAL A 247 -6.18 4.69 15.87
CA VAL A 247 -6.96 3.68 16.58
C VAL A 247 -6.00 2.82 17.36
N CYS A 248 -5.95 3.06 18.68
CA CYS A 248 -5.00 2.38 19.55
C CYS A 248 -5.35 0.90 19.75
N PRO A 249 -4.33 0.03 19.84
CA PRO A 249 -4.49 -1.36 20.29
C PRO A 249 -5.39 -1.52 21.51
N GLN A 250 -6.36 -2.42 21.41
CA GLN A 250 -7.23 -2.79 22.54
C GLN A 250 -6.84 -4.14 23.16
N GLU A 251 -6.28 -5.05 22.37
CA GLU A 251 -5.91 -6.39 22.80
C GLU A 251 -4.42 -6.61 22.55
N VAL A 252 -3.65 -6.63 23.64
CA VAL A 252 -2.26 -7.05 23.63
C VAL A 252 -2.17 -8.37 24.39
N GLU A 253 -1.55 -9.35 23.75
CA GLU A 253 -1.45 -10.71 24.26
C GLU A 253 -0.45 -10.79 25.42
N LEU A 254 -0.62 -11.80 26.28
CA LEU A 254 0.20 -12.13 27.45
C LEU A 254 0.19 -11.13 28.63
N VAL A 255 -0.06 -9.84 28.38
CA VAL A 255 -0.12 -8.80 29.40
C VAL A 255 -1.29 -7.88 29.12
N LYS A 256 -2.15 -7.65 30.10
CA LYS A 256 -3.20 -6.64 29.96
C LYS A 256 -2.60 -5.25 30.02
N VAL A 257 -2.69 -4.51 28.92
CA VAL A 257 -2.23 -3.12 28.83
C VAL A 257 -3.34 -2.19 28.35
N THR A 258 -3.20 -0.91 28.64
CA THR A 258 -3.98 0.17 28.04
C THR A 258 -3.05 1.01 27.18
N VAL A 259 -3.35 1.10 25.88
CA VAL A 259 -2.64 1.99 24.95
C VAL A 259 -3.48 3.25 24.73
N SER A 260 -2.87 4.43 24.89
CA SER A 260 -3.59 5.71 24.85
C SER A 260 -2.72 6.87 24.37
N GLY A 261 -3.34 8.03 24.20
CA GLY A 261 -2.73 9.22 23.60
C GLY A 261 -3.22 9.45 22.17
N ASP A 262 -3.04 10.66 21.66
CA ASP A 262 -3.50 11.04 20.31
C ASP A 262 -2.78 10.24 19.21
N HIS A 263 -1.53 9.85 19.49
CA HIS A 263 -0.72 9.01 18.61
C HIS A 263 -0.57 7.58 19.15
N CYS A 264 -1.35 7.19 20.15
CA CYS A 264 -1.22 5.90 20.84
C CYS A 264 0.16 5.69 21.47
N GLU A 265 0.83 6.76 21.90
CA GLU A 265 2.22 6.75 22.35
C GLU A 265 2.42 6.25 23.79
N LYS A 266 1.34 6.14 24.58
CA LYS A 266 1.40 5.76 26.00
C LYS A 266 0.92 4.34 26.20
N ILE A 267 1.69 3.55 26.96
CA ILE A 267 1.33 2.20 27.40
C ILE A 267 1.29 2.19 28.93
N SER A 268 0.21 1.70 29.52
CA SER A 268 0.12 1.46 30.97
C SER A 268 -0.40 0.07 31.27
N THR A 269 -0.02 -0.48 32.42
CA THR A 269 -0.46 -1.80 32.88
C THR A 269 -0.45 -1.86 34.40
N ASP A 270 -1.40 -2.61 34.97
CA ASP A 270 -1.42 -2.92 36.41
C ASP A 270 -0.66 -4.24 36.72
N GLU A 271 -0.16 -4.94 35.69
CA GLU A 271 0.53 -6.23 35.80
C GLU A 271 2.05 -6.10 35.93
N GLU A 272 2.54 -5.08 36.65
CA GLU A 272 3.98 -4.72 36.73
C GLU A 272 4.91 -5.89 37.09
N THR A 273 4.37 -6.90 37.79
CA THR A 273 5.14 -8.08 38.20
C THR A 273 5.27 -9.15 37.11
N SER A 274 4.55 -9.04 36.00
CA SER A 274 4.57 -10.00 34.89
C SER A 274 5.96 -10.15 34.28
N LYS A 275 6.30 -11.40 33.93
CA LYS A 275 7.56 -11.76 33.24
C LYS A 275 7.51 -11.54 31.73
N PHE A 276 6.36 -11.11 31.22
CA PHE A 276 6.13 -10.87 29.80
C PHE A 276 6.27 -9.38 29.43
N ILE A 277 6.52 -8.51 30.42
CA ILE A 277 6.76 -7.08 30.22
C ILE A 277 8.24 -6.86 29.84
N PRO A 278 8.55 -6.39 28.63
CA PRO A 278 9.93 -6.11 28.25
C PRO A 278 10.47 -4.87 28.99
N CYS A 279 11.79 -4.69 28.95
CA CYS A 279 12.49 -3.56 29.59
C CYS A 279 12.28 -3.48 31.11
N SER A 280 12.19 -4.63 31.78
CA SER A 280 12.10 -4.68 33.24
C SER A 280 13.50 -4.62 33.87
N ASP A 281 13.62 -3.95 35.02
CA ASP A 281 14.85 -3.96 35.82
C ASP A 281 15.09 -5.30 36.56
N ARG A 282 14.15 -6.25 36.49
CA ARG A 282 14.19 -7.51 37.26
C ARG A 282 14.82 -8.68 36.52
N TYR A 283 14.90 -8.60 35.19
CA TYR A 283 15.41 -9.66 34.31
C TYR A 283 15.85 -9.07 32.98
N GLY A 284 16.73 -9.76 32.26
CA GLY A 284 17.24 -9.32 30.96
C GLY A 284 16.40 -9.82 29.78
N TYR A 285 16.83 -9.44 28.57
CA TYR A 285 16.20 -9.81 27.30
C TYR A 285 16.07 -11.34 27.14
N GLN A 286 17.12 -12.11 27.42
CA GLN A 286 17.10 -13.56 27.21
C GLN A 286 16.05 -14.28 28.06
N ASP A 287 15.83 -13.82 29.31
CA ASP A 287 14.81 -14.38 30.20
C ASP A 287 13.40 -14.09 29.69
N TRP A 288 13.16 -12.86 29.25
CA TRP A 288 11.90 -12.45 28.61
C TRP A 288 11.64 -13.24 27.33
N PHE A 289 12.63 -13.34 26.44
CA PHE A 289 12.54 -14.06 25.18
C PHE A 289 12.15 -15.52 25.42
N LYS A 290 12.83 -16.19 26.37
CA LYS A 290 12.52 -17.56 26.76
C LYS A 290 11.10 -17.69 27.32
N ALA A 291 10.65 -16.75 28.14
CA ALA A 291 9.30 -16.75 28.71
C ALA A 291 8.21 -16.58 27.63
N VAL A 292 8.38 -15.62 26.71
CA VAL A 292 7.43 -15.35 25.62
C VAL A 292 7.43 -16.51 24.62
N ARG A 293 8.60 -17.02 24.21
CA ARG A 293 8.74 -18.13 23.26
C ARG A 293 8.01 -19.40 23.70
N GLN A 294 7.90 -19.64 25.00
CA GLN A 294 7.14 -20.78 25.54
C GLN A 294 5.62 -20.65 25.36
N LYS A 295 5.12 -19.43 25.16
CA LYS A 295 3.70 -19.14 24.97
C LYS A 295 3.30 -19.07 23.50
N LEU A 296 4.21 -18.65 22.62
CA LEU A 296 3.94 -18.51 21.19
C LEU A 296 3.95 -19.83 20.42
N ARG A 297 3.20 -19.88 19.33
CA ARG A 297 3.08 -21.03 18.40
C ARG A 297 3.07 -20.52 16.96
N GLY A 298 3.35 -21.40 16.00
CA GLY A 298 3.21 -21.09 14.57
C GLY A 298 4.01 -19.87 14.12
N ALA A 299 3.37 -19.00 13.33
CA ALA A 299 3.96 -17.80 12.75
C ALA A 299 4.48 -16.81 13.81
N ASP A 300 3.74 -16.60 14.91
CA ASP A 300 4.15 -15.68 15.98
C ASP A 300 5.48 -16.07 16.63
N LYS A 301 5.74 -17.39 16.73
CA LYS A 301 7.02 -17.89 17.23
C LYS A 301 8.15 -17.60 16.24
N ALA A 302 7.87 -17.60 14.94
CA ALA A 302 8.84 -17.23 13.92
C ALA A 302 9.14 -15.72 13.94
N ASN A 303 8.13 -14.86 14.10
CA ASN A 303 8.33 -13.42 14.30
C ASN A 303 9.21 -13.15 15.53
N LEU A 304 8.94 -13.79 16.67
CA LEU A 304 9.79 -13.65 17.85
C LEU A 304 11.25 -14.09 17.58
N GLN A 305 11.45 -15.16 16.80
CA GLN A 305 12.79 -15.62 16.42
C GLN A 305 13.50 -14.64 15.47
N GLU A 306 12.76 -13.92 14.64
CA GLU A 306 13.31 -12.87 13.79
C GLU A 306 13.82 -11.68 14.62
N ILE A 307 13.11 -11.33 15.70
CA ILE A 307 13.58 -10.33 16.68
C ILE A 307 14.95 -10.74 17.23
N ASP A 308 15.09 -11.98 17.69
CA ASP A 308 16.32 -12.52 18.26
C ASP A 308 17.47 -12.54 17.24
N ARG A 309 17.18 -13.02 16.02
CA ARG A 309 18.15 -13.06 14.90
C ARG A 309 18.54 -11.70 14.35
N SER A 310 17.75 -10.66 14.62
CA SER A 310 18.06 -9.31 14.14
C SER A 310 19.28 -8.70 14.83
N CYS A 311 19.72 -9.28 15.95
CA CYS A 311 20.92 -8.84 16.64
C CYS A 311 22.17 -9.42 15.97
N VAL A 312 22.85 -8.57 15.19
CA VAL A 312 24.08 -8.92 14.47
C VAL A 312 25.12 -7.84 14.71
N LYS A 313 26.28 -8.23 15.24
CA LYS A 313 27.41 -7.32 15.47
C LYS A 313 28.18 -7.07 14.17
N ILE A 314 29.00 -6.01 14.16
CA ILE A 314 29.82 -5.61 12.98
C ILE A 314 30.75 -6.74 12.50
N ASP A 315 31.17 -7.63 13.40
CA ASP A 315 32.06 -8.77 13.11
C ASP A 315 31.32 -10.06 12.75
N ASP A 316 30.05 -9.96 12.33
CA ASP A 316 29.13 -11.09 12.13
C ASP A 316 28.90 -11.92 13.41
N GLY A 317 29.26 -11.38 14.58
CA GLY A 317 29.02 -11.98 15.87
C GLY A 317 27.52 -12.00 16.23
N ILE A 318 27.04 -13.15 16.72
CA ILE A 318 25.66 -13.31 17.19
C ILE A 318 25.57 -12.92 18.67
N CYS A 319 24.58 -12.10 19.01
CA CYS A 319 24.37 -11.57 20.36
C CYS A 319 23.95 -12.62 21.41
N GLU A 320 23.49 -13.80 20.99
CA GLU A 320 23.04 -14.87 21.89
C GLU A 320 24.11 -15.33 22.90
N LEU A 321 25.40 -15.12 22.58
CA LEU A 321 26.53 -15.65 23.34
C LEU A 321 27.13 -14.68 24.35
N ASP A 322 26.66 -13.43 24.41
CA ASP A 322 27.22 -12.43 25.32
C ASP A 322 26.37 -12.19 26.58
N ASN A 323 26.93 -11.45 27.53
CA ASN A 323 26.27 -11.21 28.81
C ASN A 323 25.33 -10.01 28.75
N GLU A 324 25.49 -9.13 27.77
CA GLU A 324 24.85 -7.83 27.62
C GLU A 324 23.33 -7.99 27.50
N LEU A 325 22.85 -8.87 26.62
CA LEU A 325 21.42 -9.20 26.53
C LEU A 325 20.95 -10.24 27.55
N ARG A 326 21.90 -10.89 28.25
CA ARG A 326 21.56 -11.83 29.32
C ARG A 326 21.11 -11.09 30.58
N VAL A 327 21.81 -10.02 30.96
CA VAL A 327 21.49 -9.23 32.16
C VAL A 327 20.82 -7.89 31.87
N GLY A 328 20.93 -7.40 30.63
CA GLY A 328 20.35 -6.14 30.18
C GLY A 328 19.44 -6.32 28.97
N TRP A 329 19.20 -5.21 28.28
CA TRP A 329 18.27 -5.14 27.15
C TRP A 329 18.85 -4.48 25.89
N CYS A 330 19.83 -3.58 26.04
CA CYS A 330 20.41 -2.81 24.96
C CYS A 330 21.92 -2.71 25.12
N TYR A 331 22.65 -2.66 24.01
CA TYR A 331 24.08 -2.43 23.95
C TYR A 331 24.41 -0.93 24.07
N HIS A 332 25.69 -0.65 24.32
CA HIS A 332 26.28 0.68 24.29
C HIS A 332 25.53 1.74 25.13
N GLY A 333 24.84 1.31 26.19
CA GLY A 333 24.07 2.19 27.08
C GLY A 333 22.77 2.71 26.47
N GLY A 334 22.24 2.05 25.43
CA GLY A 334 20.93 2.36 24.86
C GLY A 334 19.80 2.22 25.89
N VAL A 335 18.73 2.98 25.71
CA VAL A 335 17.57 3.00 26.62
C VAL A 335 16.50 2.05 26.11
N CYS A 336 16.10 1.08 26.93
CA CYS A 336 15.04 0.13 26.56
C CYS A 336 13.65 0.71 26.81
N HIS A 337 12.80 0.61 25.80
CA HIS A 337 11.37 0.95 25.86
C HIS A 337 10.51 -0.25 25.44
N ALA A 338 9.35 -0.41 26.08
CA ALA A 338 8.35 -1.36 25.60
C ALA A 338 7.51 -0.71 24.49
N ARG A 339 7.23 -1.47 23.43
CA ARG A 339 6.28 -1.06 22.37
C ARG A 339 5.37 -2.21 21.97
N VAL A 340 4.25 -1.89 21.34
CA VAL A 340 3.34 -2.90 20.76
C VAL A 340 3.73 -3.15 19.30
N GLU A 341 4.00 -4.42 18.99
CA GLU A 341 4.20 -4.90 17.61
C GLU A 341 3.11 -5.90 17.22
N MET A 342 2.61 -5.78 16.00
CA MET A 342 1.72 -6.76 15.38
C MET A 342 2.55 -7.84 14.70
N PHE A 343 2.28 -9.11 15.02
CA PHE A 343 2.91 -10.27 14.39
C PHE A 343 2.07 -10.77 13.21
N GLU A 344 2.61 -11.70 12.41
CA GLU A 344 1.98 -12.19 11.17
C GLU A 344 0.59 -12.82 11.38
N SER A 345 0.31 -13.34 12.58
CA SER A 345 -1.03 -13.86 12.90
C SER A 345 -2.10 -12.76 13.04
N GLY A 346 -1.70 -11.48 13.04
CA GLY A 346 -2.55 -10.33 13.39
C GLY A 346 -2.61 -10.05 14.89
N LYS A 347 -2.02 -10.91 15.73
CA LYS A 347 -1.93 -10.70 17.18
C LYS A 347 -0.87 -9.67 17.53
N GLN A 348 -1.06 -9.01 18.66
CA GLN A 348 -0.20 -7.91 19.10
C GLN A 348 0.47 -8.24 20.43
N TYR A 349 1.76 -7.93 20.53
CA TYR A 349 2.59 -8.26 21.68
C TYR A 349 3.42 -7.06 22.14
N LEU A 350 3.69 -6.98 23.45
CA LEU A 350 4.74 -6.11 23.94
C LEU A 350 6.10 -6.69 23.57
N VAL A 351 6.95 -5.87 22.97
CA VAL A 351 8.33 -6.23 22.61
C VAL A 351 9.31 -5.11 23.00
N PRO A 352 10.59 -5.44 23.25
CA PRO A 352 11.59 -4.44 23.57
C PRO A 352 12.00 -3.63 22.33
N PHE A 353 12.30 -2.37 22.55
CA PHE A 353 12.87 -1.44 21.58
C PHE A 353 13.99 -0.63 22.25
N CYS A 354 15.17 -0.62 21.65
CA CYS A 354 16.29 0.16 22.16
C CYS A 354 16.39 1.50 21.44
N GLU A 355 16.33 2.59 22.21
CA GLU A 355 16.71 3.91 21.73
C GLU A 355 18.24 4.05 21.84
N CYS A 356 18.89 4.05 20.69
CA CYS A 356 20.35 4.08 20.59
C CYS A 356 20.92 5.49 20.74
N ASN A 357 22.18 5.56 21.20
CA ASN A 357 22.94 6.79 21.13
C ASN A 357 23.26 7.13 19.67
N ALA A 358 23.56 8.40 19.38
CA ALA A 358 23.59 8.90 18.00
C ALA A 358 24.61 8.21 17.07
N ALA A 359 25.64 7.56 17.61
CA ALA A 359 26.62 6.81 16.84
C ALA A 359 26.21 5.35 16.60
N ASP A 360 25.31 4.81 17.43
CA ASP A 360 24.99 3.39 17.46
C ASP A 360 23.72 3.09 16.64
N SER A 361 23.62 1.86 16.13
CA SER A 361 22.48 1.37 15.35
C SER A 361 22.24 -0.13 15.57
N GLY A 362 21.19 -0.66 14.94
CA GLY A 362 20.71 -2.02 15.18
C GLY A 362 19.51 -2.05 16.12
N ARG A 363 18.86 -3.21 16.24
CA ARG A 363 17.62 -3.34 17.03
C ARG A 363 17.89 -3.19 18.53
N PHE A 364 19.08 -3.59 18.95
CA PHE A 364 19.55 -3.56 20.33
C PHE A 364 20.70 -2.57 20.53
N CYS A 365 21.01 -1.73 19.54
CA CYS A 365 22.15 -0.80 19.53
C CYS A 365 23.52 -1.48 19.47
N GLU A 366 23.58 -2.68 18.90
CA GLU A 366 24.74 -3.57 18.86
C GLU A 366 25.84 -3.15 17.86
N VAL A 367 25.53 -2.23 16.95
CA VAL A 367 26.47 -1.66 15.96
C VAL A 367 26.89 -0.27 16.45
N SER A 368 28.21 0.00 16.55
CA SER A 368 28.80 1.26 17.03
C SER A 368 29.75 1.87 16.01
#